data_AF-A0A7C7RW90-F1
#
_entry.id   AF-A0A7C7RW90-F1
#
_cell.length_a   1.000
_cell.length_b   1.000
_cell.length_c   1.000
_cell.angle_alpha   90.00
_cell.angle_beta   90.00
_cell.angle_gamma   90.00
#
_symmetry.space_group_name_H-M   'P 1'
#
loop_
_entity.id
_entity.type
_entity.pdbx_description
1 polymer ?
#
loop_
_entity_poly.entity_id
_entity_poly.type
_entity_poly.pdbx_seq_one_letter_code
_entity_poly.pdbx_strand_id
1 'polypeptide(L)'
;MGRRQYGRAREWMEPPDLTADQRRSYERFLNQGIAEAFAEVSPIVSPGREDLVLELVDPRLGQPRNDEWECRLKDLTYAAPLRVTGRLKVGDRLIKEAELYLADIPLMTSRATFIINGTENALVNELTRSPGLYITREEPHLFRAHFLPEQGAWLEIDLDIRRWTLRANLDRRGKVPVACFLRALGMETGDMLSRYSLEVPVAELPERLQAWKTAFLAESVEIDGERWEAGEELTSARVKRLIAQGRGTIRVVHPALAKALQEDKTATQEEAVRYIYHRFRSSDRPAFAQMLEYLRGLYFQPDSYRLTPIGRFKLNRKLGIERS
;
A
#
# COMPACT_ATOMS: atom_id res chain seq x y z
N MET A 1 0.92 29.66 53.93
CA MET A 1 0.91 30.67 52.85
C MET A 1 0.43 30.01 51.57
N GLY A 2 -0.59 30.55 50.90
CA GLY A 2 -1.09 30.02 49.62
C GLY A 2 -0.23 30.46 48.43
N ARG A 3 -0.25 29.68 47.36
CA ARG A 3 0.46 29.96 46.09
C ARG A 3 -0.09 31.24 45.45
N ARG A 4 0.77 32.22 45.17
CA ARG A 4 0.40 33.45 44.43
C ARG A 4 0.63 33.24 42.93
N GLN A 5 -0.36 33.57 42.10
CA GLN A 5 -0.30 33.50 40.64
C GLN A 5 -0.23 34.92 40.06
N TYR A 6 0.79 35.20 39.25
CA TYR A 6 1.04 36.52 38.63
C TYR A 6 0.72 36.57 37.13
N GLY A 7 0.19 35.47 36.58
CA GLY A 7 -0.21 35.38 35.17
C GLY A 7 -1.40 36.28 34.88
N ARG A 8 -1.29 37.09 33.81
CA ARG A 8 -2.37 37.98 33.34
C ARG A 8 -3.26 37.35 32.27
N ALA A 9 -2.87 36.18 31.75
CA ALA A 9 -3.63 35.46 30.74
C ALA A 9 -4.87 34.82 31.37
N ARG A 10 -6.01 34.90 30.66
CA ARG A 10 -7.25 34.24 31.07
C ARG A 10 -7.10 32.72 30.90
N GLU A 11 -7.37 31.96 31.95
CA GLU A 11 -7.49 30.50 31.86
C GLU A 11 -8.83 30.16 31.20
N TRP A 12 -8.76 29.58 30.00
CA TRP A 12 -9.96 29.19 29.22
C TRP A 12 -10.43 27.77 29.51
N MET A 13 -9.53 26.90 29.96
CA MET A 13 -9.82 25.52 30.33
C MET A 13 -8.80 25.02 31.35
N GLU A 14 -9.20 24.04 32.16
CA GLU A 14 -8.29 23.34 33.05
C GLU A 14 -7.30 22.47 32.26
N PRO A 15 -6.06 22.28 32.77
CA PRO A 15 -5.12 21.35 32.15
C PRO A 15 -5.72 19.95 32.06
N PRO A 16 -5.67 19.29 30.88
CA PRO A 16 -6.19 17.94 30.75
C PRO A 16 -5.32 16.95 31.53
N ASP A 17 -5.86 15.77 31.80
CA ASP A 17 -5.07 14.65 32.27
C ASP A 17 -4.03 14.25 31.21
N LEU A 18 -2.76 14.49 31.53
CA LEU A 18 -1.61 14.28 30.65
C LEU A 18 -1.36 12.80 30.33
N THR A 19 -1.99 11.89 31.07
CA THR A 19 -1.88 10.43 30.85
C THR A 19 -3.11 9.83 30.18
N ALA A 20 -4.12 10.66 29.87
CA ALA A 20 -5.39 10.19 29.36
C ALA A 20 -5.28 9.50 27.99
N ASP A 21 -4.36 9.95 27.13
CA ASP A 21 -4.14 9.30 25.82
C ASP A 21 -3.63 7.86 25.97
N GLN A 22 -2.68 7.62 26.88
CA GLN A 22 -2.15 6.28 27.15
C GLN A 22 -3.26 5.37 27.70
N ARG A 23 -4.01 5.84 28.70
CA ARG A 23 -5.10 5.05 29.31
C ARG A 23 -6.18 4.72 28.29
N ARG A 24 -6.67 5.70 27.53
CA ARG A 24 -7.69 5.48 26.50
C ARG A 24 -7.23 4.50 25.42
N SER A 25 -5.99 4.63 24.96
CA SER A 25 -5.41 3.73 23.96
C SER A 25 -5.38 2.29 24.46
N TYR A 26 -4.92 2.09 25.69
CA TYR A 26 -4.84 0.77 26.30
C TYR A 26 -6.20 0.16 26.64
N GLU A 27 -7.14 0.95 27.17
CA GLU A 27 -8.53 0.52 27.39
C GLU A 27 -9.18 0.06 26.08
N ARG A 28 -8.96 0.80 24.97
CA ARG A 28 -9.44 0.38 23.66
C ARG A 28 -8.80 -0.93 23.20
N PHE A 29 -7.49 -1.10 23.42
CA PHE A 29 -6.81 -2.37 23.12
C PHE A 29 -7.46 -3.55 23.85
N LEU A 30 -7.74 -3.42 25.16
CA LEU A 30 -8.36 -4.49 25.93
C LEU A 30 -9.80 -4.78 25.50
N ASN A 31 -10.60 -3.72 25.27
CA ASN A 31 -12.04 -3.85 25.02
C ASN A 31 -12.40 -4.19 23.57
N GLN A 32 -11.54 -3.82 22.62
CA GLN A 32 -11.80 -3.97 21.17
C GLN A 32 -10.65 -4.65 20.46
N GLY A 33 -9.42 -4.15 20.66
CA GLY A 33 -8.25 -4.58 19.90
C GLY A 33 -7.93 -6.08 20.00
N ILE A 34 -8.08 -6.68 21.19
CA ILE A 34 -7.89 -8.13 21.37
C ILE A 34 -8.91 -8.91 20.53
N ALA A 35 -10.20 -8.57 20.62
CA ALA A 35 -11.25 -9.26 19.88
C ALA A 35 -11.10 -9.07 18.35
N GLU A 36 -10.79 -7.86 17.91
CA GLU A 36 -10.50 -7.55 16.50
C GLU A 36 -9.33 -8.40 15.97
N ALA A 37 -8.25 -8.55 16.75
CA ALA A 37 -7.10 -9.36 16.35
C ALA A 37 -7.44 -10.86 16.20
N PHE A 38 -8.30 -11.42 17.06
CA PHE A 38 -8.75 -12.81 16.90
C PHE A 38 -9.69 -13.00 15.71
N ALA A 39 -10.60 -12.05 15.50
CA ALA A 39 -11.53 -12.09 14.37
C ALA A 39 -10.81 -12.02 13.02
N GLU A 40 -9.65 -11.37 12.97
CA GLU A 40 -8.83 -11.27 11.75
C GLU A 40 -8.20 -12.60 11.34
N VAL A 41 -7.79 -13.42 12.31
CA VAL A 41 -7.09 -14.69 12.05
C VAL A 41 -8.03 -15.90 12.06
N SER A 42 -9.26 -15.74 12.53
CA SER A 42 -10.23 -16.82 12.68
C SER A 42 -11.35 -16.71 11.63
N PRO A 43 -11.78 -17.82 11.00
CA PRO A 43 -11.34 -19.21 11.19
C PRO A 43 -9.96 -19.52 10.57
N ILE A 44 -9.18 -20.35 11.24
CA ILE A 44 -7.92 -20.89 10.69
C ILE A 44 -8.25 -22.19 9.96
N VAL A 45 -8.03 -22.21 8.65
CA VAL A 45 -8.27 -23.39 7.78
C VAL A 45 -6.99 -24.20 7.62
N SER A 46 -7.11 -25.54 7.67
CA SER A 46 -5.97 -26.43 7.46
C SER A 46 -5.53 -26.46 5.99
N PRO A 47 -4.23 -26.27 5.67
CA PRO A 47 -3.74 -26.37 4.30
C PRO A 47 -4.01 -27.75 3.70
N GLY A 48 -4.73 -27.80 2.58
CA GLY A 48 -5.09 -29.05 1.89
C GLY A 48 -6.27 -29.83 2.51
N ARG A 49 -6.90 -29.31 3.57
CA ARG A 49 -8.16 -29.81 4.14
C ARG A 49 -9.07 -28.64 4.52
N GLU A 50 -9.83 -28.17 3.54
CA GLU A 50 -10.75 -27.02 3.70
C GLU A 50 -11.87 -27.28 4.72
N ASP A 51 -12.21 -28.55 4.96
CA ASP A 51 -13.20 -28.95 5.95
C ASP A 51 -12.68 -28.92 7.39
N LEU A 52 -11.36 -28.92 7.61
CA LEU A 52 -10.74 -28.91 8.94
C LEU A 52 -10.42 -27.48 9.37
N VAL A 53 -11.16 -26.98 10.36
CA VAL A 53 -11.12 -25.56 10.76
C VAL A 53 -10.94 -25.41 12.28
N LEU A 54 -10.12 -24.43 12.70
CA LEU A 54 -10.00 -23.97 14.07
C LEU A 54 -10.61 -22.57 14.22
N GLU A 55 -11.70 -22.48 14.98
CA GLU A 55 -12.30 -21.20 15.39
C GLU A 55 -11.75 -20.77 16.76
N LEU A 56 -11.45 -19.48 16.90
CA LEU A 56 -11.00 -18.86 18.14
C LEU A 56 -12.06 -17.85 18.58
N VAL A 57 -12.79 -18.15 19.65
CA VAL A 57 -13.93 -17.36 20.10
C VAL A 57 -13.78 -16.95 21.57
N ASP A 58 -14.49 -15.89 21.96
CA ASP A 58 -14.57 -15.39 23.34
C ASP A 58 -13.20 -15.13 24.02
N PRO A 59 -12.32 -14.30 23.40
CA PRO A 59 -11.06 -13.94 24.04
C PRO A 59 -11.31 -13.15 25.32
N ARG A 60 -10.65 -13.53 26.41
CA ARG A 60 -10.80 -12.92 27.73
C ARG A 60 -9.50 -12.92 28.51
N LEU A 61 -9.34 -11.90 29.34
CA LEU A 61 -8.27 -11.83 30.32
C LEU A 61 -8.73 -12.47 31.62
N GLY A 62 -7.89 -13.33 32.18
CA GLY A 62 -8.02 -13.81 33.55
C GLY A 62 -7.58 -12.76 34.56
N GLN A 63 -7.49 -13.17 35.82
CA GLN A 63 -6.97 -12.30 36.87
C GLN A 63 -5.44 -12.30 36.88
N PRO A 64 -4.79 -11.17 37.21
CA PRO A 64 -3.35 -11.15 37.41
C PRO A 64 -2.98 -12.05 38.59
N ARG A 65 -1.87 -12.78 38.44
CA ARG A 65 -1.42 -13.75 39.47
C ARG A 65 -0.86 -13.09 40.72
N ASN A 66 -0.30 -11.90 40.56
CA ASN A 66 0.32 -11.11 41.62
C ASN A 66 -0.15 -9.66 41.46
N ASP A 67 -0.16 -8.90 42.55
CA ASP A 67 -0.42 -7.47 42.48
C ASP A 67 0.80 -6.66 42.01
N GLU A 68 0.61 -5.36 41.77
CA GLU A 68 1.68 -4.47 41.33
C GLU A 68 2.86 -4.41 42.32
N TRP A 69 2.63 -4.54 43.63
CA TRP A 69 3.66 -4.42 44.65
C TRP A 69 4.54 -5.66 44.71
N GLU A 70 3.91 -6.84 44.69
CA GLU A 70 4.57 -8.12 44.60
C GLU A 70 5.42 -8.24 43.34
N CYS A 71 4.92 -7.75 42.20
CA CYS A 71 5.67 -7.75 40.96
C CYS A 71 6.96 -6.94 41.05
N ARG A 72 6.92 -5.76 41.69
CA ARG A 72 8.12 -4.93 41.92
C ARG A 72 9.11 -5.61 42.86
N LEU A 73 8.63 -6.25 43.92
CA LEU A 73 9.50 -6.86 44.93
C LEU A 73 10.17 -8.16 44.45
N LYS A 74 9.47 -8.95 43.63
CA LYS A 74 9.90 -10.28 43.18
C LYS A 74 10.46 -10.29 41.76
N ASP A 75 10.74 -9.12 41.18
CA ASP A 75 11.20 -8.96 39.79
C ASP A 75 10.29 -9.63 38.75
N LEU A 76 8.96 -9.59 38.97
CA LEU A 76 7.96 -10.18 38.07
C LEU A 76 7.31 -9.12 37.17
N THR A 77 6.67 -9.60 36.09
CA THR A 77 5.83 -8.77 35.22
C THR A 77 4.39 -8.75 35.74
N TYR A 78 3.79 -7.55 35.87
CA TYR A 78 2.38 -7.41 36.22
C TYR A 78 1.51 -7.64 34.98
N ALA A 79 0.89 -8.81 34.90
CA ALA A 79 0.16 -9.26 33.71
C ALA A 79 -1.03 -10.16 34.08
N ALA A 80 -1.98 -10.24 33.14
CA ALA A 80 -3.11 -11.16 33.20
C ALA A 80 -3.05 -12.20 32.06
N PRO A 81 -3.43 -13.46 32.31
CA PRO A 81 -3.41 -14.49 31.29
C PRO A 81 -4.54 -14.26 30.28
N LEU A 82 -4.19 -14.15 29.00
CA LEU A 82 -5.13 -14.15 27.87
C LEU A 82 -5.50 -15.58 27.51
N ARG A 83 -6.81 -15.84 27.56
CA ARG A 83 -7.40 -17.12 27.16
C ARG A 83 -8.43 -16.92 26.07
N VAL A 84 -8.59 -17.94 25.25
CA VAL A 84 -9.59 -17.99 24.18
C VAL A 84 -10.24 -19.37 24.16
N THR A 85 -11.48 -19.48 23.72
CA THR A 85 -12.13 -20.75 23.50
C THR A 85 -11.80 -21.22 22.08
N GLY A 86 -11.03 -22.31 21.95
CA GLY A 86 -10.72 -22.94 20.68
C GLY A 86 -11.74 -24.02 20.32
N ARG A 87 -12.34 -23.93 19.13
CA ARG A 87 -13.27 -24.91 18.58
C ARG A 87 -12.70 -25.55 17.32
N LEU A 88 -12.36 -26.83 17.39
CA LEU A 88 -11.92 -27.61 16.24
C LEU A 88 -13.13 -28.26 15.55
N LYS A 89 -13.33 -27.96 14.27
CA LYS A 89 -14.44 -28.46 13.45
C LYS A 89 -13.93 -29.24 12.23
N VAL A 90 -14.72 -30.24 11.83
CA VAL A 90 -14.60 -30.94 10.54
C VAL A 90 -15.94 -30.83 9.83
N GLY A 91 -16.01 -30.04 8.75
CA GLY A 91 -17.27 -29.53 8.22
C GLY A 91 -18.03 -28.75 9.31
N ASP A 92 -19.33 -28.98 9.46
CA ASP A 92 -20.14 -28.35 10.51
C ASP A 92 -20.04 -29.05 11.88
N ARG A 93 -19.31 -30.18 11.95
CA ARG A 93 -19.24 -30.98 13.18
C ARG A 93 -18.14 -30.46 14.10
N LEU A 94 -18.53 -30.02 15.30
CA LEU A 94 -17.60 -29.75 16.40
C LEU A 94 -16.94 -31.06 16.88
N ILE A 95 -15.62 -31.14 16.76
CA ILE A 95 -14.81 -32.29 17.19
C ILE A 95 -14.32 -32.09 18.62
N LYS A 96 -13.83 -30.89 18.93
CA LYS A 96 -13.30 -30.57 20.25
C LYS A 96 -13.47 -29.08 20.54
N GLU A 97 -13.85 -28.78 21.77
CA GLU A 97 -13.83 -27.44 22.33
C GLU A 97 -12.92 -27.44 23.57
N ALA A 98 -12.04 -26.45 23.68
CA ALA A 98 -11.17 -26.31 24.84
C ALA A 98 -10.81 -24.84 25.08
N GLU A 99 -10.64 -24.48 26.35
CA GLU A 99 -10.02 -23.20 26.71
C GLU A 99 -8.51 -23.29 26.45
N LEU A 100 -7.99 -22.36 25.67
CA LEU A 100 -6.58 -22.25 25.31
C LEU A 100 -5.98 -21.05 26.03
N TYR A 101 -4.88 -21.26 26.75
CA TYR A 101 -4.01 -20.18 27.19
C TYR A 101 -3.09 -19.78 26.04
N LEU A 102 -2.95 -18.48 25.79
CA LEU A 102 -2.14 -17.97 24.69
C LEU A 102 -0.91 -17.21 25.17
N ALA A 103 -1.11 -16.19 25.99
CA ALA A 103 -0.03 -15.34 26.48
C ALA A 103 -0.44 -14.62 27.76
N ASP A 104 0.53 -14.06 28.48
CA ASP A 104 0.28 -13.11 29.56
C ASP A 104 0.33 -11.69 28.97
N ILE A 105 -0.72 -10.90 29.17
CA ILE A 105 -0.84 -9.52 28.70
C ILE A 105 -0.45 -8.59 29.85
N PRO A 106 0.64 -7.80 29.73
CA PRO A 106 1.03 -6.82 30.74
C PRO A 106 -0.11 -5.84 30.99
N LEU A 107 -0.43 -5.61 32.27
CA LEU A 107 -1.48 -4.70 32.70
C LEU A 107 -0.93 -3.31 32.98
N MET A 108 -1.66 -2.29 32.53
CA MET A 108 -1.34 -0.89 32.81
C MET A 108 -1.69 -0.56 34.27
N THR A 109 -0.75 0.10 34.97
CA THR A 109 -0.97 0.61 36.32
C THR A 109 -1.85 1.86 36.31
N SER A 110 -2.30 2.29 37.49
CA SER A 110 -2.99 3.59 37.67
C SER A 110 -2.18 4.80 37.16
N ARG A 111 -0.85 4.69 37.05
CA ARG A 111 0.05 5.74 36.58
C ARG A 111 0.30 5.73 35.07
N ALA A 112 -0.44 4.91 34.32
CA ALA A 112 -0.24 4.69 32.88
C ALA A 112 1.15 4.14 32.51
N THR A 113 1.70 3.29 33.39
CA THR A 113 2.97 2.57 33.23
C THR A 113 2.74 1.06 33.24
N PHE A 114 3.77 0.28 32.95
CA PHE A 114 3.77 -1.18 32.99
C PHE A 114 4.92 -1.67 33.87
N ILE A 115 4.68 -2.73 34.64
CA ILE A 115 5.74 -3.36 35.44
C ILE A 115 6.23 -4.58 34.66
N ILE A 116 7.46 -4.51 34.15
CA ILE A 116 8.11 -5.57 33.38
C ILE A 116 9.35 -5.99 34.16
N ASN A 117 9.40 -7.25 34.59
CA ASN A 117 10.50 -7.81 35.39
C ASN A 117 10.87 -6.90 36.59
N GLY A 118 9.88 -6.54 37.41
CA GLY A 118 10.03 -5.66 38.57
C GLY A 118 10.21 -4.17 38.26
N THR A 119 10.58 -3.82 37.03
CA THR A 119 10.88 -2.44 36.65
C THR A 119 9.67 -1.76 36.03
N GLU A 120 9.43 -0.51 36.41
CA GLU A 120 8.34 0.31 35.87
C GLU A 120 8.77 1.00 34.57
N ASN A 121 8.02 0.75 33.50
CA ASN A 121 8.28 1.21 32.15
C ASN A 121 7.09 2.03 31.63
N ALA A 122 7.36 3.04 30.81
CA ALA A 122 6.33 3.79 30.11
C ALA A 122 6.40 3.48 28.61
N LEU A 123 5.24 3.30 27.98
CA LEU A 123 5.14 3.23 26.53
C LEU A 123 5.12 4.64 25.95
N VAL A 124 5.97 4.88 24.97
CA VAL A 124 6.05 6.16 24.25
C VAL A 124 5.31 6.02 22.94
N ASN A 125 4.47 7.01 22.63
CA ASN A 125 3.78 7.05 21.34
C ASN A 125 4.80 7.22 20.21
N GLU A 126 4.71 6.34 19.21
CA GLU A 126 5.49 6.45 18.00
C GLU A 126 4.75 7.32 16.97
N LEU A 127 5.49 8.21 16.30
CA LEU A 127 4.96 8.96 15.17
C LEU A 127 5.49 8.37 13.87
N THR A 128 4.65 7.58 13.20
CA THR A 128 4.97 6.96 11.91
C THR A 128 4.19 7.61 10.77
N ARG A 129 4.66 7.40 9.54
CA ARG A 129 3.90 7.79 8.35
C ARG A 129 2.70 6.87 8.22
N SER A 130 1.50 7.44 8.26
CA SER A 130 0.29 6.65 8.02
C SER A 130 0.29 6.06 6.60
N PRO A 131 -0.31 4.88 6.39
CA PRO A 131 -0.48 4.30 5.07
C PRO A 131 -1.16 5.25 4.07
N GLY A 132 -1.00 4.96 2.78
CA GLY A 132 -1.66 5.67 1.68
C GLY A 132 -0.70 6.18 0.60
N LEU A 133 -1.18 7.16 -0.17
CA LEU A 133 -0.45 7.72 -1.31
C LEU A 133 0.25 9.04 -0.95
N TYR A 134 1.56 9.09 -1.18
CA TYR A 134 2.37 10.28 -1.07
C TYR A 134 2.98 10.62 -2.42
N ILE A 135 2.77 11.85 -2.89
CA ILE A 135 3.42 12.35 -4.10
C ILE A 135 4.42 13.42 -3.66
N THR A 136 5.69 13.17 -3.92
CA THR A 136 6.81 14.02 -3.52
C THR A 136 7.60 14.44 -4.76
N ARG A 137 8.25 15.61 -4.64
CA ARG A 137 9.28 16.07 -5.59
C ARG A 137 10.63 15.80 -4.95
N GLU A 138 11.28 14.73 -5.36
CA GLU A 138 12.56 14.26 -4.82
C GLU A 138 13.72 15.13 -5.33
N GLU A 139 13.66 15.51 -6.61
CA GLU A 139 14.62 16.40 -7.27
C GLU A 139 13.88 17.40 -8.17
N PRO A 140 14.52 18.45 -8.71
CA PRO A 140 13.84 19.43 -9.56
C PRO A 140 13.02 18.83 -10.71
N HIS A 141 13.45 17.69 -11.25
CA HIS A 141 12.78 17.00 -12.35
C HIS A 141 12.26 15.60 -11.98
N LEU A 142 12.41 15.15 -10.74
CA LEU A 142 12.02 13.81 -10.30
C LEU A 142 10.85 13.89 -9.33
N PHE A 143 9.72 13.33 -9.75
CA PHE A 143 8.53 13.15 -8.92
C PHE A 143 8.38 11.68 -8.59
N ARG A 144 8.00 11.37 -7.34
CA ARG A 144 7.73 10.01 -6.90
C ARG A 144 6.36 9.92 -6.27
N ALA A 145 5.59 8.93 -6.69
CA ALA A 145 4.36 8.50 -6.03
C ALA A 145 4.67 7.25 -5.20
N HIS A 146 4.62 7.37 -3.87
CA HIS A 146 4.77 6.26 -2.93
C HIS A 146 3.40 5.73 -2.51
N PHE A 147 3.14 4.46 -2.79
CA PHE A 147 2.00 3.71 -2.26
C PHE A 147 2.48 2.91 -1.05
N LEU A 148 2.19 3.43 0.14
CA LEU A 148 2.62 2.86 1.41
C LEU A 148 1.48 2.01 2.00
N PRO A 149 1.61 0.68 2.06
CA PRO A 149 0.70 -0.13 2.84
C PRO A 149 1.04 -0.07 4.34
N GLU A 150 0.10 -0.51 5.17
CA GLU A 150 0.33 -0.89 6.56
C GLU A 150 1.15 -2.20 6.61
N GLN A 151 0.76 -3.16 5.78
CA GLN A 151 1.40 -4.46 5.64
C GLN A 151 1.50 -4.81 4.16
N GLY A 152 2.67 -5.25 3.70
CA GLY A 152 2.87 -5.72 2.33
C GLY A 152 3.96 -4.97 1.56
N ALA A 153 4.08 -5.30 0.28
CA ALA A 153 5.13 -4.80 -0.60
C ALA A 153 4.95 -3.31 -0.92
N TRP A 154 6.04 -2.54 -0.97
CA TRP A 154 5.94 -1.13 -1.38
C TRP A 154 5.77 -1.04 -2.91
N LEU A 155 5.01 -0.05 -3.37
CA LEU A 155 4.94 0.32 -4.78
C LEU A 155 5.31 1.79 -4.92
N GLU A 156 6.28 2.09 -5.78
CA GLU A 156 6.68 3.46 -6.08
C GLU A 156 6.65 3.68 -7.59
N ILE A 157 6.14 4.84 -8.02
CA ILE A 157 6.17 5.26 -9.43
C ILE A 157 7.02 6.52 -9.55
N ASP A 158 8.09 6.44 -10.31
CA ASP A 158 9.05 7.52 -10.55
C ASP A 158 8.80 8.16 -11.92
N LEU A 159 8.58 9.47 -11.93
CA LEU A 159 8.51 10.30 -13.14
C LEU A 159 9.69 11.28 -13.18
N ASP A 160 10.59 11.10 -14.13
CA ASP A 160 11.61 12.09 -14.50
C ASP A 160 11.09 12.92 -15.67
N ILE A 161 10.78 14.19 -15.47
CA ILE A 161 10.26 15.09 -16.52
C ILE A 161 11.34 15.64 -17.46
N ARG A 162 12.64 15.49 -17.13
CA ARG A 162 13.75 15.89 -18.01
C ARG A 162 14.01 14.81 -19.07
N ARG A 163 13.84 13.55 -18.69
CA ARG A 163 14.03 12.39 -19.58
C ARG A 163 12.72 11.74 -20.04
N TRP A 164 11.59 12.19 -19.48
CA TRP A 164 10.28 11.57 -19.61
C TRP A 164 10.26 10.09 -19.21
N THR A 165 11.15 9.62 -18.33
CA THR A 165 11.14 8.22 -17.92
C THR A 165 10.11 7.99 -16.83
N LEU A 166 9.22 7.02 -17.03
CA LEU A 166 8.22 6.59 -16.06
C LEU A 166 8.47 5.14 -15.65
N ARG A 167 8.82 4.92 -14.38
CA ARG A 167 9.27 3.60 -13.89
C ARG A 167 8.55 3.19 -12.61
N ALA A 168 8.21 1.90 -12.52
CA ALA A 168 7.68 1.28 -11.32
C ALA A 168 8.79 0.59 -10.53
N ASN A 169 8.92 0.91 -9.25
CA ASN A 169 9.75 0.20 -8.28
C ASN A 169 8.85 -0.69 -7.43
N LEU A 170 9.07 -1.99 -7.52
CA LEU A 170 8.24 -3.00 -6.87
C LEU A 170 9.02 -3.61 -5.71
N ASP A 171 8.49 -3.49 -4.50
CA ASP A 171 9.08 -4.00 -3.25
C ASP A 171 10.55 -3.57 -3.03
N ARG A 172 10.95 -2.42 -3.59
CA ARG A 172 12.35 -1.94 -3.60
C ARG A 172 13.37 -2.91 -4.22
N ARG A 173 12.90 -3.91 -4.99
CA ARG A 173 13.75 -4.92 -5.63
C ARG A 173 14.23 -4.52 -7.04
N GLY A 174 13.80 -3.35 -7.52
CA GLY A 174 14.29 -2.78 -8.76
C GLY A 174 13.21 -2.10 -9.57
N LYS A 175 13.67 -1.25 -10.49
CA LYS A 175 12.82 -0.44 -11.35
C LYS A 175 12.60 -1.10 -12.71
N VAL A 176 11.35 -1.12 -13.15
CA VAL A 176 10.94 -1.53 -14.50
C VAL A 176 10.20 -0.39 -15.19
N PRO A 177 10.20 -0.28 -16.54
CA PRO A 177 9.34 0.66 -17.25
C PRO A 177 7.88 0.45 -16.82
N VAL A 178 7.11 1.53 -16.65
CA VAL A 178 5.72 1.40 -16.19
C VAL A 178 4.86 0.58 -17.16
N ALA A 179 5.15 0.63 -18.46
CA ALA A 179 4.48 -0.17 -19.48
C ALA A 179 4.63 -1.67 -19.21
N CYS A 180 5.83 -2.13 -18.83
CA CYS A 180 6.09 -3.51 -18.44
C CYS A 180 5.26 -3.90 -17.20
N PHE A 181 5.17 -3.01 -16.20
CA PHE A 181 4.33 -3.27 -15.02
C PHE A 181 2.84 -3.36 -15.38
N LEU A 182 2.31 -2.42 -16.16
CA LEU A 182 0.93 -2.44 -16.64
C LEU A 182 0.63 -3.70 -17.46
N ARG A 183 1.57 -4.12 -18.31
CA ARG A 183 1.49 -5.37 -19.08
C ARG A 183 1.42 -6.60 -18.19
N ALA A 184 2.22 -6.66 -17.12
CA ALA A 184 2.17 -7.74 -16.14
C ALA A 184 0.81 -7.80 -15.42
N LEU A 185 0.14 -6.66 -15.23
CA LEU A 185 -1.23 -6.57 -14.71
C LEU A 185 -2.31 -6.96 -15.75
N GLY A 186 -1.93 -7.28 -16.98
CA GLY A 186 -2.83 -7.71 -18.05
C GLY A 186 -3.34 -6.58 -18.94
N MET A 187 -2.76 -5.37 -18.87
CA MET A 187 -3.10 -4.30 -19.79
C MET A 187 -2.39 -4.49 -21.13
N GLU A 188 -3.14 -4.46 -22.23
CA GLU A 188 -2.57 -4.56 -23.57
C GLU A 188 -1.97 -3.23 -24.05
N THR A 189 -1.09 -3.29 -25.06
CA THR A 189 -0.50 -2.06 -25.62
C THR A 189 -1.58 -1.11 -26.15
N GLY A 190 -2.61 -1.61 -26.84
CA GLY A 190 -3.71 -0.78 -27.37
C GLY A 190 -4.48 -0.04 -26.26
N ASP A 191 -4.74 -0.72 -25.14
CA ASP A 191 -5.32 -0.09 -23.94
C ASP A 191 -4.43 1.02 -23.40
N MET A 192 -3.12 0.79 -23.32
CA MET A 192 -2.18 1.81 -22.83
C MET A 192 -2.16 3.04 -23.73
N LEU A 193 -2.09 2.84 -25.05
CA LEU A 193 -2.06 3.90 -26.05
C LEU A 193 -3.31 4.79 -25.96
N SER A 194 -4.49 4.18 -25.85
CA SER A 194 -5.76 4.88 -25.80
C SER A 194 -5.99 5.58 -24.45
N ARG A 195 -5.82 4.87 -23.32
CA ARG A 195 -6.13 5.37 -21.96
C ARG A 195 -5.21 6.50 -21.51
N TYR A 196 -3.94 6.46 -21.88
CA TYR A 196 -2.94 7.43 -21.46
C TYR A 196 -2.50 8.33 -22.62
N SER A 197 -3.49 8.85 -23.34
CA SER A 197 -3.32 9.79 -24.44
C SER A 197 -3.66 11.23 -24.04
N LEU A 198 -3.11 12.16 -24.80
CA LEU A 198 -3.34 13.59 -24.71
C LEU A 198 -3.86 14.09 -26.06
N GLU A 199 -4.87 14.94 -26.05
CA GLU A 199 -5.25 15.70 -27.23
C GLU A 199 -4.34 16.94 -27.34
N VAL A 200 -3.72 17.12 -28.50
CA VAL A 200 -2.71 18.16 -28.73
C VAL A 200 -3.03 18.91 -30.02
N PRO A 201 -2.99 20.26 -30.02
CA PRO A 201 -3.06 21.04 -31.25
C PRO A 201 -1.90 20.71 -32.17
N VAL A 202 -2.19 20.40 -33.43
CA VAL A 202 -1.18 20.01 -34.41
C VAL A 202 -0.11 21.09 -34.60
N ALA A 203 -0.52 22.37 -34.50
CA ALA A 203 0.38 23.51 -34.58
C ALA A 203 1.46 23.55 -33.49
N GLU A 204 1.22 22.94 -32.32
CA GLU A 204 2.16 22.90 -31.19
C GLU A 204 3.12 21.70 -31.25
N LEU A 205 2.84 20.71 -32.10
CA LEU A 205 3.65 19.49 -32.19
C LEU A 205 5.12 19.72 -32.51
N PRO A 206 5.52 20.67 -33.39
CA PRO A 206 6.94 20.91 -33.67
C PRO A 206 7.74 21.28 -32.41
N GLU A 207 7.19 22.12 -31.54
CA GLU A 207 7.83 22.52 -30.27
C GLU A 207 7.77 21.38 -29.25
N ARG A 208 6.60 20.74 -29.11
CA ARG A 208 6.42 19.62 -28.16
C ARG A 208 7.33 18.44 -28.49
N LEU A 209 7.55 18.11 -29.76
CA LEU A 209 8.48 17.04 -30.15
C LEU A 209 9.93 17.33 -29.76
N GLN A 210 10.36 18.59 -29.79
CA GLN A 210 11.70 18.97 -29.30
C GLN A 210 11.83 18.70 -27.79
N ALA A 211 10.77 18.99 -27.02
CA ALA A 211 10.74 18.77 -25.58
C ALA A 211 10.56 17.29 -25.19
N TRP A 212 9.73 16.55 -25.92
CA TRP A 212 9.36 15.16 -25.62
C TRP A 212 10.33 14.13 -26.18
N LYS A 213 11.09 14.51 -27.22
CA LYS A 213 12.04 13.67 -27.97
C LYS A 213 11.40 12.58 -28.82
N THR A 214 10.29 12.00 -28.38
CA THR A 214 9.49 11.02 -29.13
C THR A 214 8.01 11.19 -28.79
N ALA A 215 7.14 10.85 -29.74
CA ALA A 215 5.70 10.81 -29.56
C ALA A 215 5.11 9.70 -30.43
N PHE A 216 4.10 9.01 -29.93
CA PHE A 216 3.38 7.98 -30.67
C PHE A 216 1.93 8.41 -30.89
N LEU A 217 1.35 7.96 -31.99
CA LEU A 217 -0.09 8.09 -32.25
C LEU A 217 -0.86 7.28 -31.21
N ALA A 218 -1.92 7.87 -30.63
CA ALA A 218 -2.81 7.14 -29.71
C ALA A 218 -3.93 6.39 -30.45
N GLU A 219 -4.21 6.79 -31.68
CA GLU A 219 -5.27 6.24 -32.54
C GLU A 219 -4.79 6.20 -33.99
N SER A 220 -5.40 5.36 -34.82
CA SER A 220 -5.07 5.31 -36.24
C SER A 220 -5.58 6.58 -36.95
N VAL A 221 -4.78 7.13 -37.86
CA VAL A 221 -5.08 8.36 -38.59
C VAL A 221 -4.83 8.16 -40.07
N GLU A 222 -5.76 8.61 -40.90
CA GLU A 222 -5.63 8.59 -42.36
C GLU A 222 -5.25 9.98 -42.88
N ILE A 223 -4.15 10.08 -43.61
CA ILE A 223 -3.58 11.33 -44.15
C ILE A 223 -3.11 11.07 -45.59
N ASP A 224 -3.64 11.82 -46.55
CA ASP A 224 -3.36 11.68 -47.99
C ASP A 224 -3.55 10.25 -48.54
N GLY A 225 -4.54 9.50 -48.03
CA GLY A 225 -4.80 8.11 -48.43
C GLY A 225 -3.79 7.09 -47.86
N GLU A 226 -2.88 7.52 -46.97
CA GLU A 226 -2.04 6.65 -46.18
C GLU A 226 -2.61 6.52 -44.77
N ARG A 227 -2.73 5.28 -44.28
CA ARG A 227 -3.20 4.98 -42.94
C ARG A 227 -2.00 4.75 -42.01
N TRP A 228 -1.90 5.55 -40.96
CA TRP A 228 -0.95 5.37 -39.87
C TRP A 228 -1.66 4.71 -38.70
N GLU A 229 -1.09 3.64 -38.14
CA GLU A 229 -1.71 2.91 -37.03
C GLU A 229 -1.36 3.51 -35.66
N ALA A 230 -2.21 3.21 -34.67
CA ALA A 230 -1.94 3.53 -33.28
C ALA A 230 -0.62 2.90 -32.80
N GLY A 231 0.17 3.66 -32.06
CA GLY A 231 1.49 3.24 -31.57
C GLY A 231 2.64 3.55 -32.54
N GLU A 232 2.34 3.98 -33.78
CA GLU A 232 3.40 4.43 -34.68
C GLU A 232 3.98 5.78 -34.27
N GLU A 233 5.27 5.99 -34.56
CA GLU A 233 5.99 7.21 -34.21
C GLU A 233 5.53 8.41 -35.05
N LEU A 234 5.33 9.53 -34.35
CA LEU A 234 4.99 10.81 -34.94
C LEU A 234 6.26 11.59 -35.26
N THR A 235 6.89 11.25 -36.39
CA THR A 235 8.12 11.90 -36.84
C THR A 235 7.88 13.34 -37.30
N SER A 236 8.95 14.15 -37.37
CA SER A 236 8.87 15.53 -37.89
C SER A 236 8.30 15.60 -39.31
N ALA A 237 8.48 14.55 -40.14
CA ALA A 237 7.91 14.47 -41.48
C ALA A 237 6.38 14.30 -41.43
N ARG A 238 5.89 13.42 -40.54
CA ARG A 238 4.45 13.22 -40.32
C ARG A 238 3.77 14.47 -39.77
N VAL A 239 4.42 15.17 -38.84
CA VAL A 239 3.90 16.46 -38.33
C VAL A 239 3.76 17.50 -39.43
N LYS A 240 4.74 17.63 -40.33
CA LYS A 240 4.64 18.55 -41.47
C LYS A 240 3.44 18.23 -42.37
N ARG A 241 3.14 16.94 -42.60
CA ARG A 241 1.96 16.52 -43.37
C ARG A 241 0.65 16.85 -42.66
N LEU A 242 0.58 16.63 -41.34
CA LEU A 242 -0.59 17.01 -40.54
C LEU A 242 -0.86 18.52 -40.60
N ILE A 243 0.20 19.34 -40.54
CA ILE A 243 0.10 20.80 -40.66
C ILE A 243 -0.35 21.20 -42.08
N ALA A 244 0.23 20.60 -43.12
CA ALA A 244 -0.12 20.89 -44.50
C ALA A 244 -1.60 20.56 -44.83
N GLN A 245 -2.14 19.52 -44.20
CA GLN A 245 -3.55 19.14 -44.30
C GLN A 245 -4.49 20.01 -43.43
N GLY A 246 -3.97 20.96 -42.67
CA GLY A 246 -4.78 21.85 -41.84
C GLY A 246 -5.51 21.13 -40.69
N ARG A 247 -5.01 19.98 -40.22
CA ARG A 247 -5.63 19.25 -39.11
C ARG A 247 -5.52 20.07 -37.82
N GLY A 248 -6.62 20.21 -37.08
CA GLY A 248 -6.66 21.01 -35.85
C GLY A 248 -5.95 20.34 -34.67
N THR A 249 -6.48 19.20 -34.22
CA THR A 249 -5.94 18.43 -33.09
C THR A 249 -5.64 16.98 -33.47
N ILE A 250 -4.83 16.33 -32.64
CA ILE A 250 -4.51 14.90 -32.74
C ILE A 250 -4.32 14.31 -31.35
N ARG A 251 -4.69 13.03 -31.18
CA ARG A 251 -4.39 12.29 -29.96
C ARG A 251 -3.03 11.62 -30.06
N VAL A 252 -2.17 11.93 -29.10
CA VAL A 252 -0.82 11.35 -28.96
C VAL A 252 -0.67 10.72 -27.58
N VAL A 253 0.16 9.69 -27.50
CA VAL A 253 0.47 9.04 -26.23
C VAL A 253 1.22 10.02 -25.31
N HIS A 254 0.89 10.04 -24.02
CA HIS A 254 1.60 10.86 -23.04
C HIS A 254 3.12 10.58 -23.12
N PRO A 255 4.00 11.60 -23.17
CA PRO A 255 5.43 11.41 -23.43
C PRO A 255 6.11 10.45 -22.44
N ALA A 256 5.68 10.47 -21.18
CA ALA A 256 6.18 9.56 -20.16
C ALA A 256 5.83 8.08 -20.43
N LEU A 257 4.62 7.81 -20.94
CA LEU A 257 4.23 6.46 -21.33
C LEU A 257 4.88 6.07 -22.67
N ALA A 258 4.96 6.99 -23.63
CA ALA A 258 5.67 6.75 -24.88
C ALA A 258 7.11 6.30 -24.61
N LYS A 259 7.82 7.02 -23.73
CA LYS A 259 9.17 6.61 -23.31
C LYS A 259 9.18 5.24 -22.62
N ALA A 260 8.19 4.94 -21.78
CA ALA A 260 8.10 3.65 -21.11
C ALA A 260 7.83 2.49 -22.08
N LEU A 261 7.00 2.69 -23.11
CA LEU A 261 6.75 1.71 -24.18
C LEU A 261 8.02 1.47 -25.01
N GLN A 262 8.79 2.52 -25.29
CA GLN A 262 10.08 2.40 -25.98
C GLN A 262 11.14 1.63 -25.16
N GLU A 263 11.15 1.79 -23.83
CA GLU A 263 12.07 1.09 -22.93
C GLU A 263 11.62 -0.35 -22.58
N ASP A 264 10.33 -0.65 -22.75
CA ASP A 264 9.74 -1.97 -22.50
C ASP A 264 10.22 -2.97 -23.55
N LYS A 265 10.83 -4.07 -23.09
CA LYS A 265 11.32 -5.15 -23.94
C LYS A 265 10.35 -6.33 -24.03
N THR A 266 9.15 -6.17 -23.47
CA THR A 266 8.14 -7.23 -23.36
C THR A 266 6.94 -6.92 -24.24
N ALA A 267 6.38 -7.94 -24.87
CA ALA A 267 5.23 -7.83 -25.76
C ALA A 267 3.96 -8.43 -25.14
N THR A 268 4.11 -9.50 -24.34
CA THR A 268 2.98 -10.22 -23.72
C THR A 268 2.95 -10.06 -22.19
N GLN A 269 1.80 -10.31 -21.57
CA GLN A 269 1.70 -10.37 -20.11
C GLN A 269 2.67 -11.40 -19.53
N GLU A 270 2.78 -12.57 -20.16
CA GLU A 270 3.66 -13.64 -19.71
C GLU A 270 5.14 -13.23 -19.70
N GLU A 271 5.61 -12.57 -20.77
CA GLU A 271 6.97 -12.03 -20.83
C GLU A 271 7.21 -10.97 -19.75
N ALA A 272 6.24 -10.09 -19.51
CA ALA A 272 6.34 -9.06 -18.48
C ALA A 272 6.41 -9.65 -17.07
N VAL A 273 5.54 -10.61 -16.76
CA VAL A 273 5.53 -11.34 -15.49
C VAL A 273 6.85 -12.06 -15.27
N ARG A 274 7.35 -12.80 -16.27
CA ARG A 274 8.65 -13.49 -16.21
C ARG A 274 9.80 -12.51 -15.99
N TYR A 275 9.81 -11.40 -16.72
CA TYR A 275 10.84 -10.36 -16.61
C TYR A 275 10.89 -9.77 -15.20
N ILE A 276 9.73 -9.42 -14.63
CA ILE A 276 9.65 -8.88 -13.27
C ILE A 276 10.02 -9.95 -12.24
N TYR A 277 9.48 -11.16 -12.36
CA TYR A 277 9.73 -12.27 -11.43
C TYR A 277 11.23 -12.59 -11.31
N HIS A 278 11.92 -12.77 -12.45
CA HIS A 278 13.35 -13.10 -12.45
C HIS A 278 14.23 -11.97 -11.92
N ARG A 279 13.76 -10.73 -11.96
CA ARG A 279 14.45 -9.61 -11.32
C ARG A 279 14.41 -9.71 -9.79
N PHE A 280 13.36 -10.30 -9.22
CA PHE A 280 13.22 -10.46 -7.76
C PHE A 280 13.75 -11.78 -7.24
N ARG A 281 13.73 -12.82 -8.08
CA ARG A 281 14.16 -14.19 -7.77
C ARG A 281 14.97 -14.75 -8.93
N SER A 282 16.29 -14.69 -8.81
CA SER A 282 17.23 -15.04 -9.88
C SER A 282 17.33 -16.54 -10.18
N SER A 283 16.89 -17.42 -9.26
CA SER A 283 17.25 -18.84 -9.28
C SER A 283 16.12 -19.78 -9.68
N ASP A 284 14.86 -19.38 -9.50
CA ASP A 284 13.71 -20.25 -9.76
C ASP A 284 13.12 -19.99 -11.15
N ARG A 285 12.73 -21.07 -11.84
CA ARG A 285 11.95 -21.02 -13.10
C ARG A 285 10.62 -21.76 -12.94
N PRO A 286 9.73 -21.27 -12.06
CA PRO A 286 8.42 -21.90 -11.89
C PRO A 286 7.55 -21.71 -13.14
N ALA A 287 6.40 -22.38 -13.19
CA ALA A 287 5.43 -22.16 -14.26
C ALA A 287 4.87 -20.73 -14.22
N PHE A 288 4.41 -20.21 -15.37
CA PHE A 288 3.84 -18.86 -15.49
C PHE A 288 2.76 -18.58 -14.44
N ALA A 289 1.85 -19.52 -14.20
CA ALA A 289 0.78 -19.39 -13.19
C ALA A 289 1.31 -19.07 -11.79
N GLN A 290 2.42 -19.70 -11.39
CA GLN A 290 3.05 -19.47 -10.07
C GLN A 290 3.75 -18.12 -10.01
N MET A 291 4.38 -17.67 -11.11
CA MET A 291 4.98 -16.33 -11.19
C MET A 291 3.92 -15.23 -11.13
N LEU A 292 2.81 -15.42 -11.85
CA LEU A 292 1.69 -14.52 -11.83
C LEU A 292 1.06 -14.46 -10.43
N GLU A 293 0.84 -15.61 -9.79
CA GLU A 293 0.31 -15.67 -8.44
C GLU A 293 1.23 -14.96 -7.44
N TYR A 294 2.55 -15.15 -7.57
CA TYR A 294 3.52 -14.42 -6.76
C TYR A 294 3.38 -12.89 -6.92
N LEU A 295 3.29 -12.38 -8.15
CA LEU A 295 3.11 -10.93 -8.37
C LEU A 295 1.75 -10.44 -7.87
N ARG A 296 0.69 -11.24 -8.03
CA ARG A 296 -0.64 -10.93 -7.46
C ARG A 296 -0.58 -10.88 -5.94
N GLY A 297 0.14 -11.79 -5.33
CA GLY A 297 0.42 -11.84 -3.89
C GLY A 297 1.14 -10.62 -3.35
N LEU A 298 1.82 -9.81 -4.17
CA LEU A 298 2.45 -8.58 -3.69
C LEU A 298 1.45 -7.46 -3.40
N TYR A 299 0.36 -7.37 -4.16
CA TYR A 299 -0.49 -6.16 -4.17
C TYR A 299 -2.00 -6.43 -4.15
N PHE A 300 -2.45 -7.65 -4.42
CA PHE A 300 -3.85 -7.98 -4.68
C PHE A 300 -4.41 -9.09 -3.79
N GLN A 301 -3.61 -9.63 -2.87
CA GLN A 301 -4.07 -10.60 -1.88
C GLN A 301 -4.29 -9.88 -0.53
N PRO A 302 -5.50 -9.93 0.06
CA PRO A 302 -5.81 -9.25 1.32
C PRO A 302 -4.91 -9.67 2.49
N ASP A 303 -4.46 -10.93 2.49
CA ASP A 303 -3.65 -11.53 3.56
C ASP A 303 -2.22 -10.98 3.58
N SER A 304 -1.71 -10.54 2.43
CA SER A 304 -0.33 -10.05 2.27
C SER A 304 -0.24 -8.56 2.00
N TYR A 305 -1.34 -7.88 1.66
CA TYR A 305 -1.37 -6.45 1.36
C TYR A 305 -2.55 -5.72 2.00
N ARG A 306 -2.25 -4.77 2.91
CA ARG A 306 -3.24 -4.00 3.65
C ARG A 306 -2.94 -2.51 3.66
N LEU A 307 -3.93 -1.69 3.31
CA LEU A 307 -3.84 -0.22 3.34
C LEU A 307 -4.44 0.45 4.58
N THR A 308 -5.23 -0.25 5.39
CA THR A 308 -6.12 0.30 6.46
C THR A 308 -7.23 1.23 5.93
N PRO A 309 -8.31 1.46 6.71
CA PRO A 309 -9.33 2.44 6.38
C PRO A 309 -8.77 3.86 6.19
N ILE A 310 -7.78 4.26 7.01
CA ILE A 310 -7.12 5.57 6.93
C ILE A 310 -6.28 5.67 5.66
N GLY A 311 -5.50 4.64 5.32
CA GLY A 311 -4.70 4.66 4.10
C GLY A 311 -5.55 4.62 2.84
N ARG A 312 -6.64 3.86 2.83
CA ARG A 312 -7.64 3.89 1.74
C ARG A 312 -8.26 5.27 1.60
N PHE A 313 -8.67 5.90 2.71
CA PHE A 313 -9.21 7.25 2.71
C PHE A 313 -8.22 8.26 2.13
N LYS A 314 -6.95 8.23 2.58
CA LYS A 314 -5.90 9.13 2.07
C LYS A 314 -5.64 8.92 0.58
N LEU A 315 -5.57 7.67 0.13
CA LEU A 315 -5.37 7.34 -1.27
C LEU A 315 -6.52 7.88 -2.13
N ASN A 316 -7.77 7.57 -1.77
CA ASN A 316 -8.95 8.02 -2.51
C ASN A 316 -9.01 9.55 -2.57
N ARG A 317 -8.82 10.22 -1.44
CA ARG A 317 -8.79 11.70 -1.37
C ARG A 317 -7.69 12.29 -2.25
N LYS A 318 -6.50 11.68 -2.28
CA LYS A 318 -5.38 12.15 -3.10
C LYS A 318 -5.64 11.97 -4.60
N LEU A 319 -6.38 10.93 -4.98
CA LEU A 319 -6.74 10.61 -6.36
C LEU A 319 -8.05 11.25 -6.82
N GLY A 320 -8.78 11.96 -5.95
CA GLY A 320 -10.09 12.53 -6.28
C GLY A 320 -11.18 11.48 -6.51
N ILE A 321 -11.03 10.28 -5.92
CA ILE A 321 -12.01 9.20 -6.03
C ILE A 321 -13.03 9.39 -4.89
N GLU A 322 -14.25 9.78 -5.24
CA GLU A 322 -15.36 9.79 -4.29
C GLU A 322 -15.72 8.35 -3.89
N ARG A 323 -16.07 8.13 -2.62
CA ARG A 323 -16.59 6.83 -2.19
C ARG A 323 -17.91 6.59 -2.92
N SER A 324 -18.00 5.50 -3.69
CA SER A 324 -19.30 4.87 -3.98
C SER A 324 -19.78 4.10 -2.76
#